data_AF-A0A0B6ALR3-F1
#
_entry.id   AF-A0A0B6ALR3-F1
#
_cell.length_a   1.000
_cell.length_b   1.000
_cell.length_c   1.000
_cell.angle_alpha   90.00
_cell.angle_beta   90.00
_cell.angle_gamma   90.00
#
_symmetry.space_group_name_H-M   'P 1'
#
loop_
_entity.id
_entity.type
_entity.pdbx_description
1 polymer ?
#
loop_
_entity_poly.entity_id
_entity_poly.type
_entity_poly.pdbx_seq_one_letter_code
_entity_poly.pdbx_strand_id
1 'polypeptide(L)'
;MANQKELREEYEEEKSYSKSQVFLFLIFIPAVFLILAAYIVLTLLGVNVNDKVSGITHAIPFVSSEQSQKNENIQESNEEIQKQVDSLQKKLSTKEKQIAAYEKTITTKDRQMDELKIEMRDMEEKADDEAKKQKNNQLAKKDVIATYENMSPKNAALIFAELKEDKAVAMLKQFKASTRTAILEKMDPKVAARYTTLLTDQIEE
;
A
#
# COMPACT_ATOMS: atom_id res chain seq x y z
N MET A 1 100.87 -53.67 18.11
CA MET A 1 99.77 -52.73 18.45
C MET A 1 100.05 -51.43 17.72
N ALA A 2 99.42 -51.21 16.57
CA ALA A 2 99.51 -49.95 15.85
C ALA A 2 98.17 -49.67 15.18
N ASN A 3 97.62 -48.51 15.56
CA ASN A 3 96.62 -47.69 14.86
C ASN A 3 95.28 -48.31 14.48
N GLN A 4 94.37 -48.29 15.45
CA GLN A 4 92.99 -47.90 15.18
C GLN A 4 92.93 -46.41 14.83
N LYS A 5 92.92 -46.09 13.53
CA LYS A 5 92.35 -44.82 13.03
C LYS A 5 91.77 -44.93 11.63
N GLU A 6 91.47 -46.16 11.20
CA GLU A 6 90.62 -46.44 10.05
C GLU A 6 89.19 -46.62 10.53
N LEU A 7 88.45 -45.54 10.70
CA LEU A 7 86.98 -45.58 10.77
C LEU A 7 86.44 -44.18 10.52
N ARG A 8 85.64 -44.07 9.45
CA ARG A 8 84.62 -43.03 9.16
C ARG A 8 85.17 -41.74 8.57
N GLU A 9 84.62 -41.12 7.53
CA GLU A 9 83.39 -41.23 6.75
C GLU A 9 83.73 -40.44 5.45
N GLU A 10 83.54 -40.99 4.25
CA GLU A 10 82.32 -40.90 3.43
C GLU A 10 82.23 -39.61 2.58
N TYR A 11 82.53 -39.80 1.28
CA TYR A 11 82.20 -39.04 0.06
C TYR A 11 81.78 -37.55 0.17
N GLU A 12 82.68 -36.64 -0.22
CA GLU A 12 82.28 -35.42 -0.92
C GLU A 12 82.13 -35.75 -2.42
N GLU A 13 80.90 -36.08 -2.85
CA GLU A 13 80.55 -35.96 -4.26
C GLU A 13 80.39 -34.47 -4.59
N GLU A 14 81.39 -33.87 -5.24
CA GLU A 14 81.26 -32.55 -5.85
C GLU A 14 80.14 -32.59 -6.90
N LYS A 15 78.95 -32.08 -6.55
CA LYS A 15 77.90 -31.82 -7.51
C LYS A 15 78.40 -30.76 -8.51
N SER A 16 78.75 -31.20 -9.70
CA SER A 16 79.11 -30.33 -10.82
C SER A 16 77.88 -29.50 -11.22
N TYR A 17 77.88 -28.22 -10.84
CA TYR A 17 76.83 -27.28 -11.23
C TYR A 17 76.86 -27.05 -12.74
N SER A 18 75.72 -27.29 -13.41
CA SER A 18 75.58 -27.01 -14.85
C SER A 18 75.64 -25.50 -15.12
N LYS A 19 76.21 -25.07 -16.26
CA LYS A 19 76.38 -23.66 -16.62
C LYS A 19 75.05 -22.86 -16.60
N SER A 20 73.93 -23.52 -16.92
CA SER A 20 72.59 -22.92 -16.81
C SER A 20 72.11 -22.76 -15.36
N GLN A 21 72.51 -23.65 -14.45
CA GLN A 21 72.21 -23.56 -13.03
C GLN A 21 72.99 -22.42 -12.37
N VAL A 22 74.25 -22.22 -12.78
CA VAL A 22 75.06 -21.06 -12.38
C VAL A 22 74.44 -19.76 -12.90
N PHE A 23 74.02 -19.72 -14.17
CA PHE A 23 73.32 -18.56 -14.74
C PHE A 23 72.03 -18.22 -13.98
N LEU A 24 71.21 -19.22 -13.66
CA LEU A 24 69.95 -19.03 -12.93
C LEU A 24 70.22 -18.47 -11.52
N PHE A 25 71.17 -19.06 -10.78
CA PHE A 25 71.44 -18.61 -9.42
C PHE A 25 72.19 -17.26 -9.36
N LEU A 26 73.08 -16.98 -10.31
CA LEU A 26 73.90 -15.76 -10.32
C LEU A 26 73.21 -14.55 -10.96
N ILE A 27 72.33 -14.77 -11.95
CA ILE A 27 71.70 -13.68 -12.72
C ILE A 27 70.19 -13.64 -12.49
N PHE A 28 69.49 -14.76 -12.60
CA PHE A 28 68.02 -14.77 -12.53
C PHE A 28 67.51 -14.49 -11.12
N ILE A 29 68.05 -15.15 -10.08
CA ILE A 29 67.59 -14.93 -8.70
C ILE A 29 67.83 -13.46 -8.25
N PRO A 30 69.02 -12.86 -8.45
CA PRO A 30 69.22 -11.44 -8.12
C PRO A 30 68.34 -10.49 -8.95
N ALA A 31 68.10 -10.80 -10.22
CA ALA A 31 67.23 -9.98 -11.08
C ALA A 31 65.77 -9.99 -10.59
N VAL A 32 65.22 -11.17 -10.26
CA VAL A 32 63.86 -11.30 -9.72
C VAL A 32 63.74 -10.56 -8.38
N PHE A 33 64.76 -10.66 -7.52
CA PHE A 33 64.79 -9.94 -6.25
C PHE A 33 64.75 -8.41 -6.46
N LEU A 34 65.52 -7.87 -7.41
CA LEU A 34 65.49 -6.45 -7.76
C LEU A 34 64.12 -6.02 -8.28
N ILE A 35 63.49 -6.82 -9.14
CA ILE A 35 62.15 -6.53 -9.66
C ILE A 35 61.13 -6.49 -8.52
N LEU A 36 61.18 -7.45 -7.60
CA LEU A 36 60.27 -7.52 -6.45
C LEU A 36 60.47 -6.33 -5.50
N ALA A 37 61.72 -5.97 -5.19
CA ALA A 37 62.05 -4.81 -4.37
C ALA A 37 61.56 -3.50 -5.02
N ALA A 38 61.78 -3.34 -6.34
CA ALA A 38 61.29 -2.19 -7.09
C ALA A 38 59.76 -2.11 -7.08
N TYR A 39 59.05 -3.24 -7.23
CA TYR A 39 57.58 -3.29 -7.14
C TYR A 39 57.05 -2.81 -5.79
N ILE A 40 57.69 -3.25 -4.69
CA ILE A 40 57.33 -2.81 -3.34
C ILE A 40 57.61 -1.31 -3.15
N VAL A 41 58.75 -0.80 -3.62
CA VAL A 41 59.08 0.63 -3.51
C VAL A 41 58.11 1.50 -4.32
N LEU A 42 57.75 1.07 -5.54
CA LEU A 42 56.82 1.79 -6.41
C LEU A 42 55.40 1.86 -5.80
N THR A 43 54.94 0.77 -5.20
CA THR A 43 53.63 0.75 -4.52
C THR A 43 53.63 1.63 -3.26
N LEU A 44 54.74 1.69 -2.51
CA LEU A 44 54.90 2.63 -1.39
C LEU A 44 54.92 4.09 -1.82
N LEU A 45 55.42 4.39 -3.02
CA LEU A 45 55.39 5.73 -3.62
C LEU A 45 54.03 6.12 -4.20
N GLY A 46 53.01 5.25 -4.09
CA GLY A 46 51.67 5.50 -4.62
C GLY A 46 51.58 5.41 -6.15
N VAL A 47 52.58 4.82 -6.81
CA VAL A 47 52.58 4.62 -8.26
C VAL A 47 51.83 3.32 -8.58
N ASN A 48 50.74 3.41 -9.33
CA ASN A 48 50.05 2.24 -9.87
C ASN A 48 50.92 1.58 -10.96
N VAL A 49 51.67 0.56 -10.56
CA VAL A 49 52.56 -0.19 -11.47
C VAL A 49 51.76 -0.79 -12.65
N ASN A 50 50.52 -1.22 -12.42
CA ASN A 50 49.65 -1.80 -13.45
C ASN A 50 49.26 -0.80 -14.56
N ASP A 51 48.96 0.45 -14.19
CA ASP A 51 48.60 1.52 -15.14
C ASP A 51 49.80 1.90 -16.01
N LYS A 52 51.01 1.90 -15.42
CA LYS A 52 52.24 2.32 -16.09
C LYS A 52 52.87 1.23 -16.95
N VAL A 53 52.63 -0.06 -16.62
CA VAL A 53 53.03 -1.21 -17.45
C VAL A 53 52.36 -1.15 -18.82
N SER A 54 51.09 -0.73 -18.90
CA SER A 54 50.33 -0.59 -20.16
C SER A 54 50.94 0.41 -21.15
N GLY A 55 51.75 1.37 -20.70
CA GLY A 55 52.48 2.31 -21.56
C GLY A 55 53.81 1.77 -22.11
N ILE A 56 54.35 0.70 -21.52
CA ILE A 56 55.69 0.15 -21.83
C ILE A 56 55.58 -1.16 -22.64
N THR A 57 54.39 -1.76 -22.73
CA THR A 57 54.10 -3.01 -23.47
C THR A 57 54.44 -2.97 -24.96
N HIS A 58 54.52 -1.78 -25.58
CA HIS A 58 54.91 -1.62 -26.99
C HIS A 58 56.41 -1.86 -27.25
N ALA A 59 57.25 -1.90 -26.21
CA ALA A 59 58.70 -2.04 -26.33
C ALA A 59 59.22 -3.49 -26.13
N ILE A 60 58.34 -4.45 -25.81
CA ILE A 60 58.72 -5.84 -25.56
C ILE A 60 58.19 -6.73 -26.71
N PRO A 61 59.05 -7.13 -27.67
CA PRO A 61 58.62 -7.73 -28.93
C PRO A 61 58.02 -9.15 -28.84
N PHE A 62 57.82 -9.71 -27.65
CA PHE A 62 57.41 -11.11 -27.45
C PHE A 62 56.10 -11.31 -26.65
N VAL A 63 55.43 -10.26 -26.17
CA VAL A 63 54.29 -10.39 -25.21
C VAL A 63 52.93 -9.95 -25.80
N SER A 64 52.88 -9.57 -27.08
CA SER A 64 51.79 -8.75 -27.64
C SER A 64 50.57 -9.51 -28.20
N SER A 65 50.66 -10.81 -28.51
CA SER A 65 49.60 -11.51 -29.25
C SER A 65 48.47 -12.09 -28.40
N GLU A 66 48.73 -12.57 -27.18
CA GLU A 66 47.69 -13.20 -26.33
C GLU A 66 46.96 -12.20 -25.42
N GLN A 67 47.62 -11.10 -25.04
CA GLN A 67 47.06 -10.08 -24.14
C GLN A 67 46.02 -9.18 -24.83
N SER A 68 46.12 -9.01 -26.16
CA SER A 68 45.25 -8.12 -26.94
C SER A 68 43.85 -8.71 -27.15
N GLN A 69 43.73 -10.02 -27.40
CA GLN A 69 42.43 -10.72 -27.53
C GLN A 69 41.69 -10.89 -26.19
N LYS A 70 42.42 -10.89 -25.07
CA LYS A 70 41.84 -10.94 -23.73
C LYS A 70 41.24 -9.60 -23.29
N ASN A 71 41.81 -8.47 -23.74
CA ASN A 71 41.28 -7.14 -23.41
C ASN A 71 39.98 -6.82 -24.18
N GLU A 72 39.84 -7.19 -25.46
CA GLU A 72 38.58 -6.98 -26.21
C GLU A 72 37.40 -7.77 -25.62
N ASN A 73 37.60 -9.04 -25.25
CA ASN A 73 36.55 -9.86 -24.61
C ASN A 73 36.12 -9.32 -23.23
N ILE A 74 37.05 -8.74 -22.45
CA ILE A 74 36.73 -8.13 -21.14
C ILE A 74 36.00 -6.79 -21.34
N GLN A 75 36.32 -6.04 -22.38
CA GLN A 75 35.66 -4.77 -22.71
C GLN A 75 34.19 -4.98 -23.12
N GLU A 76 33.90 -5.92 -24.04
CA GLU A 76 32.53 -6.24 -24.47
C GLU A 76 31.67 -6.78 -23.33
N SER A 77 32.22 -7.63 -22.46
CA SER A 77 31.52 -8.16 -21.29
C SER A 77 31.17 -7.05 -20.27
N ASN A 78 32.05 -6.07 -20.08
CA ASN A 78 31.78 -4.93 -19.20
C ASN A 78 30.68 -4.00 -19.76
N GLU A 79 30.62 -3.79 -21.08
CA GLU A 79 29.53 -3.02 -21.69
C GLU A 79 28.16 -3.70 -21.56
N GLU A 80 28.11 -5.03 -21.69
CA GLU A 80 26.87 -5.78 -21.51
C GLU A 80 26.40 -5.76 -20.05
N ILE A 81 27.32 -5.91 -19.09
CA ILE A 81 27.03 -5.77 -17.67
C ILE A 81 26.51 -4.35 -17.37
N GLN A 82 27.13 -3.31 -17.93
CA GLN A 82 26.68 -1.93 -17.73
C GLN A 82 25.26 -1.71 -18.28
N LYS A 83 24.95 -2.24 -19.47
CA LYS A 83 23.59 -2.19 -20.05
C LYS A 83 22.56 -2.91 -19.16
N GLN A 84 22.93 -4.03 -18.55
CA GLN A 84 22.07 -4.74 -17.60
C GLN A 84 21.84 -3.94 -16.32
N VAL A 85 22.90 -3.34 -15.76
CA VAL A 85 22.80 -2.46 -14.58
C VAL A 85 21.88 -1.27 -14.86
N ASP A 86 22.06 -0.60 -16.00
CA ASP A 86 21.22 0.54 -16.39
C ASP A 86 19.75 0.13 -16.58
N SER A 87 19.51 -1.05 -17.17
CA SER A 87 18.18 -1.62 -17.33
C SER A 87 17.52 -1.95 -15.99
N LEU A 88 18.27 -2.56 -15.07
CA LEU A 88 17.81 -2.87 -13.73
C LEU A 88 17.53 -1.59 -12.92
N GLN A 89 18.38 -0.57 -13.00
CA GLN A 89 18.15 0.73 -12.38
C GLN A 89 16.90 1.41 -12.93
N LYS A 90 16.68 1.39 -14.25
CA LYS A 90 15.45 1.91 -14.86
C LYS A 90 14.21 1.15 -14.38
N LYS A 91 14.27 -0.18 -14.30
CA LYS A 91 13.18 -1.00 -13.77
C LYS A 91 12.90 -0.69 -12.29
N LEU A 92 13.95 -0.54 -11.49
CA LEU A 92 13.86 -0.23 -10.07
C LEU A 92 13.23 1.16 -9.86
N SER A 93 13.72 2.18 -10.56
CA SER A 93 13.13 3.52 -10.54
C SER A 93 11.65 3.53 -11.00
N THR A 94 11.31 2.72 -12.00
CA THR A 94 9.91 2.56 -12.45
C THR A 94 9.06 1.90 -11.37
N LYS A 95 9.57 0.86 -10.70
CA LYS A 95 8.88 0.17 -9.62
C LYS A 95 8.69 1.06 -8.39
N GLU A 96 9.68 1.84 -8.02
CA GLU A 96 9.59 2.84 -6.93
C GLU A 96 8.50 3.88 -7.22
N LYS A 97 8.44 4.41 -8.45
CA LYS A 97 7.37 5.32 -8.87
C LYS A 97 5.98 4.67 -8.81
N GLN A 98 5.88 3.40 -9.20
CA GLN A 98 4.63 2.64 -9.11
C GLN A 98 4.21 2.43 -7.65
N ILE A 99 5.14 2.07 -6.77
CA ILE A 99 4.89 1.90 -5.33
C ILE A 99 4.39 3.21 -4.73
N ALA A 100 5.08 4.33 -4.98
CA ALA A 100 4.65 5.64 -4.49
C ALA A 100 3.26 6.05 -5.00
N ALA A 101 2.94 5.72 -6.26
CA ALA A 101 1.61 5.97 -6.82
C ALA A 101 0.52 5.10 -6.15
N TYR A 102 0.82 3.84 -5.88
CA TYR A 102 -0.09 2.94 -5.17
C TYR A 102 -0.29 3.36 -3.72
N GLU A 103 0.75 3.74 -2.99
CA GLU A 103 0.66 4.26 -1.61
C GLU A 103 -0.22 5.51 -1.54
N LYS A 104 -0.05 6.45 -2.49
CA LYS A 104 -0.92 7.63 -2.60
C LYS A 104 -2.38 7.24 -2.87
N THR A 105 -2.60 6.25 -3.73
CA THR A 105 -3.95 5.77 -4.06
C THR A 105 -4.62 5.10 -2.86
N ILE A 106 -3.89 4.26 -2.12
CA ILE A 106 -4.35 3.61 -0.90
C ILE A 106 -4.72 4.67 0.14
N THR A 107 -3.82 5.62 0.41
CA THR A 107 -4.06 6.72 1.35
C THR A 107 -5.30 7.56 0.98
N THR A 108 -5.54 7.76 -0.32
CA THR A 108 -6.72 8.48 -0.81
C THR A 108 -8.00 7.65 -0.59
N LYS A 109 -7.95 6.36 -0.92
CA LYS A 109 -9.10 5.45 -0.71
C LYS A 109 -9.42 5.24 0.77
N ASP A 110 -8.42 5.18 1.64
CA ASP A 110 -8.62 5.08 3.09
C ASP A 110 -9.34 6.33 3.62
N ARG A 111 -8.94 7.53 3.20
CA ARG A 111 -9.67 8.77 3.53
C ARG A 111 -11.12 8.73 3.04
N GLN A 112 -11.34 8.36 1.78
CA GLN A 112 -12.70 8.26 1.22
C GLN A 112 -13.54 7.23 1.98
N MET A 113 -12.96 6.11 2.37
CA MET A 113 -13.63 5.08 3.15
C MET A 113 -14.01 5.57 4.55
N ASP A 114 -13.14 6.36 5.20
CA ASP A 114 -13.45 6.95 6.50
C ASP A 114 -14.52 8.03 6.41
N GLU A 115 -14.49 8.87 5.35
CA GLU A 115 -15.57 9.84 5.06
C GLU A 115 -16.91 9.14 4.84
N LEU A 116 -16.95 8.10 4.01
CA LEU A 116 -18.15 7.29 3.76
C LEU A 116 -18.68 6.62 5.04
N LYS A 117 -17.79 6.12 5.91
CA LYS A 117 -18.22 5.54 7.21
C LYS A 117 -18.86 6.59 8.11
N ILE A 118 -18.34 7.82 8.14
CA ILE A 118 -18.94 8.91 8.91
C ILE A 118 -20.32 9.24 8.34
N GLU A 119 -20.43 9.41 7.02
CA GLU A 119 -21.70 9.70 6.37
C GLU A 119 -22.75 8.60 6.62
N MET A 120 -22.36 7.32 6.53
CA MET A 120 -23.24 6.20 6.86
C MET A 120 -23.75 6.24 8.30
N ARG A 121 -22.88 6.57 9.27
CA ARG A 121 -23.28 6.68 10.68
C ARG A 121 -24.25 7.84 10.89
N ASP A 122 -23.99 8.98 10.27
CA ASP A 122 -24.87 10.14 10.34
C ASP A 122 -26.24 9.85 9.70
N MET A 123 -26.28 9.10 8.59
CA MET A 123 -27.52 8.68 7.95
C MET A 123 -28.30 7.69 8.81
N GLU A 124 -27.61 6.73 9.44
CA GLU A 124 -28.22 5.75 10.34
C GLU A 124 -28.82 6.44 11.58
N GLU A 125 -28.11 7.39 12.18
CA GLU A 125 -28.60 8.17 13.32
C GLU A 125 -29.84 8.99 12.94
N LYS A 126 -29.82 9.68 11.79
CA LYS A 126 -30.99 10.42 11.29
C LYS A 126 -32.18 9.50 11.05
N ALA A 127 -31.96 8.32 10.47
CA ALA A 127 -33.03 7.36 10.21
C ALA A 127 -33.64 6.83 11.52
N ASP A 128 -32.82 6.53 12.53
CA ASP A 128 -33.30 6.09 13.84
C ASP A 128 -34.09 7.20 14.56
N ASP A 129 -33.62 8.44 14.50
CA ASP A 129 -34.32 9.60 15.06
C ASP A 129 -35.66 9.87 14.36
N GLU A 130 -35.71 9.77 13.04
CA GLU A 130 -36.94 9.88 12.27
C GLU A 130 -37.92 8.75 12.61
N ALA A 131 -37.43 7.51 12.71
CA ALA A 131 -38.24 6.36 13.10
C ALA A 131 -38.83 6.53 14.52
N LYS A 132 -38.03 7.01 15.48
CA LYS A 132 -38.49 7.34 16.84
C LYS A 132 -39.54 8.45 16.83
N LYS A 133 -39.30 9.54 16.09
CA LYS A 133 -40.28 10.64 15.94
C LYS A 133 -41.57 10.15 15.32
N GLN A 134 -41.50 9.31 14.28
CA GLN A 134 -42.68 8.75 13.63
C GLN A 134 -43.45 7.84 14.59
N LYS A 135 -42.77 6.97 15.34
CA LYS A 135 -43.38 6.11 16.36
C LYS A 135 -44.05 6.93 17.46
N ASN A 136 -43.37 7.94 17.99
CA ASN A 136 -43.93 8.83 19.01
C ASN A 136 -45.15 9.60 18.49
N ASN A 137 -45.09 10.11 17.26
CA ASN A 137 -46.23 10.77 16.62
C ASN A 137 -47.40 9.81 16.40
N GLN A 138 -47.15 8.56 16.02
CA GLN A 138 -48.21 7.55 15.89
C GLN A 138 -48.85 7.22 17.24
N LEU A 139 -48.05 7.11 18.31
CA LEU A 139 -48.56 6.88 19.67
C LEU A 139 -49.40 8.08 20.14
N ALA A 140 -48.89 9.31 20.00
CA ALA A 140 -49.64 10.52 20.36
C ALA A 140 -50.94 10.64 19.56
N LYS A 141 -50.94 10.32 18.25
CA LYS A 141 -52.17 10.27 17.45
C LYS A 141 -53.16 9.24 17.99
N LYS A 142 -52.68 8.02 18.33
CA LYS A 142 -53.52 6.97 18.91
C LYS A 142 -54.13 7.40 20.25
N ASP A 143 -53.38 8.08 21.10
CA ASP A 143 -53.86 8.56 22.41
C ASP A 143 -54.93 9.64 22.26
N VAL A 144 -54.75 10.58 21.32
CA VAL A 144 -55.76 11.59 20.99
C VAL A 144 -57.03 10.92 20.49
N ILE A 145 -56.92 9.98 19.55
CA ILE A 145 -58.07 9.21 19.04
C ILE A 145 -58.76 8.45 20.17
N ALA A 146 -58.01 7.73 21.01
CA ALA A 146 -58.55 6.98 22.14
C ALA A 146 -59.28 7.88 23.16
N THR A 147 -58.79 9.10 23.39
CA THR A 147 -59.42 10.07 24.28
C THR A 147 -60.84 10.40 23.82
N TYR A 148 -61.03 10.63 22.53
CA TYR A 148 -62.34 10.93 21.95
C TYR A 148 -63.21 9.69 21.73
N GLU A 149 -62.63 8.50 21.49
CA GLU A 149 -63.39 7.25 21.44
C GLU A 149 -63.98 6.86 22.80
N ASN A 150 -63.29 7.19 23.90
CA ASN A 150 -63.77 6.95 25.26
C ASN A 150 -64.67 8.08 25.80
N MET A 151 -64.81 9.17 25.05
CA MET A 151 -65.69 10.27 25.40
C MET A 151 -67.14 9.93 25.02
N SER A 152 -68.12 10.48 25.75
CA SER A 152 -69.51 10.31 25.37
C SER A 152 -69.76 10.88 23.96
N PRO A 153 -70.54 10.20 23.09
CA PRO A 153 -70.77 10.66 21.72
C PRO A 153 -71.34 12.08 21.64
N LYS A 154 -72.16 12.46 22.62
CA LYS A 154 -72.71 13.82 22.74
C LYS A 154 -71.63 14.88 22.99
N ASN A 155 -70.69 14.61 23.91
CA ASN A 155 -69.62 15.58 24.21
C ASN A 155 -68.62 15.67 23.05
N ALA A 156 -68.29 14.55 22.43
CA ALA A 156 -67.44 14.53 21.24
C ALA A 156 -68.10 15.31 20.08
N ALA A 157 -69.41 15.12 19.84
CA ALA A 157 -70.15 15.87 18.81
C ALA A 157 -70.10 17.39 19.02
N LEU A 158 -70.26 17.86 20.26
CA LEU A 158 -70.15 19.29 20.58
C LEU A 158 -68.75 19.84 20.31
N ILE A 159 -67.70 19.10 20.66
CA ILE A 159 -66.32 19.52 20.39
C ILE A 159 -66.05 19.56 18.88
N PHE A 160 -66.46 18.51 18.15
CA PHE A 160 -66.22 18.41 16.71
C PHE A 160 -67.04 19.41 15.88
N ALA A 161 -68.18 19.90 16.39
CA ALA A 161 -68.94 20.98 15.77
C ALA A 161 -68.16 22.31 15.75
N GLU A 162 -67.27 22.53 16.73
CA GLU A 162 -66.44 23.73 16.87
C GLU A 162 -65.03 23.58 16.26
N LEU A 163 -64.64 22.36 15.88
CA LEU A 163 -63.37 22.12 15.21
C LEU A 163 -63.39 22.67 13.77
N LYS A 164 -62.21 23.06 13.28
CA LYS A 164 -62.02 23.32 11.85
C LYS A 164 -62.34 22.05 11.06
N GLU A 165 -63.05 22.22 9.95
CA GLU A 165 -63.65 21.12 9.19
C GLU A 165 -62.61 20.12 8.68
N ASP A 166 -61.46 20.62 8.22
CA ASP A 166 -60.31 19.83 7.80
C ASP A 166 -59.81 18.88 8.91
N LYS A 167 -59.67 19.40 10.13
CA LYS A 167 -59.21 18.64 11.29
C LYS A 167 -60.27 17.68 11.80
N ALA A 168 -61.53 18.11 11.82
CA ALA A 168 -62.67 17.28 12.23
C ALA A 168 -62.78 16.05 11.32
N VAL A 169 -62.78 16.25 10.00
CA VAL A 169 -62.88 15.18 8.99
C VAL A 169 -61.67 14.24 9.09
N ALA A 170 -60.44 14.78 9.20
CA ALA A 170 -59.24 13.97 9.33
C ALA A 170 -59.21 13.09 10.60
N MET A 171 -59.78 13.56 11.72
CA MET A 171 -59.93 12.76 12.93
C MET A 171 -61.08 11.76 12.82
N LEU A 172 -62.23 12.16 12.27
CA LEU A 172 -63.40 11.29 12.08
C LEU A 172 -63.05 10.07 11.19
N LYS A 173 -62.21 10.24 10.16
CA LYS A 173 -61.69 9.14 9.32
C LYS A 173 -60.92 8.08 10.12
N GLN A 174 -60.22 8.49 11.18
CA GLN A 174 -59.38 7.60 11.98
C GLN A 174 -60.17 6.81 13.03
N PHE A 175 -61.39 7.25 13.38
CA PHE A 175 -62.26 6.50 14.29
C PHE A 175 -62.83 5.23 13.65
N LYS A 176 -63.17 4.26 14.50
CA LYS A 176 -64.01 3.13 14.11
C LYS A 176 -65.34 3.63 13.55
N ALA A 177 -65.90 2.89 12.59
CA ALA A 177 -67.17 3.26 11.96
C ALA A 177 -68.29 3.47 12.99
N SER A 178 -68.39 2.61 13.99
CA SER A 178 -69.39 2.73 15.07
C SER A 178 -69.25 4.03 15.87
N THR A 179 -68.03 4.38 16.29
CA THR A 179 -67.76 5.63 17.02
C THR A 179 -68.07 6.85 16.16
N ARG A 180 -67.61 6.85 14.89
CA ARG A 180 -67.89 7.94 13.96
C ARG A 180 -69.39 8.13 13.75
N THR A 181 -70.14 7.04 13.53
CA THR A 181 -71.61 7.10 13.41
C THR A 181 -72.26 7.64 14.67
N ALA A 182 -71.88 7.15 15.85
CA ALA A 182 -72.43 7.62 17.11
C ALA A 182 -72.18 9.11 17.35
N ILE A 183 -71.01 9.63 16.95
CA ILE A 183 -70.69 11.07 17.03
C ILE A 183 -71.55 11.87 16.05
N LEU A 184 -71.61 11.45 14.77
CA LEU A 184 -72.42 12.13 13.75
C LEU A 184 -73.91 12.14 14.11
N GLU A 185 -74.43 11.09 14.75
CA GLU A 185 -75.82 11.00 15.21
C GLU A 185 -76.15 12.03 16.29
N LYS A 186 -75.16 12.45 17.09
CA LYS A 186 -75.35 13.45 18.16
C LYS A 186 -75.02 14.87 17.72
N MET A 187 -74.65 15.09 16.45
CA MET A 187 -74.46 16.41 15.87
C MET A 187 -75.77 17.02 15.38
N ASP A 188 -75.76 18.34 15.14
CA ASP A 188 -76.84 19.00 14.42
C ASP A 188 -76.94 18.44 12.97
N PRO A 189 -78.14 18.17 12.44
CA PRO A 189 -78.30 17.59 11.10
C PRO A 189 -77.54 18.32 10.00
N LYS A 190 -77.43 19.66 10.08
CA LYS A 190 -76.68 20.45 9.09
C LYS A 190 -75.18 20.21 9.17
N VAL A 191 -74.64 20.07 10.38
CA VAL A 191 -73.20 19.80 10.61
C VAL A 191 -72.86 18.37 10.20
N ALA A 192 -73.70 17.41 10.58
CA ALA A 192 -73.52 16.00 10.22
C ALA A 192 -73.53 15.80 8.70
N ALA A 193 -74.48 16.42 7.99
CA ALA A 193 -74.54 16.38 6.53
C ALA A 193 -73.27 16.95 5.90
N ARG A 194 -72.81 18.11 6.38
CA ARG A 194 -71.59 18.77 5.88
C ARG A 194 -70.34 17.89 6.05
N TYR A 195 -70.13 17.32 7.24
CA TYR A 195 -69.00 16.41 7.47
C TYR A 195 -69.11 15.10 6.70
N THR A 196 -70.33 14.60 6.47
CA THR A 196 -70.55 13.42 5.63
C THR A 196 -70.16 13.70 4.18
N THR A 197 -70.55 14.86 3.61
CA THR A 197 -70.11 15.28 2.28
C THR A 197 -68.58 15.35 2.20
N LEU A 198 -67.93 16.06 3.12
CA LEU A 198 -66.46 16.17 3.13
C LEU A 198 -65.74 14.83 3.31
N LEU A 199 -66.35 13.88 4.02
CA LEU A 199 -65.80 12.52 4.18
C LEU A 199 -65.88 11.73 2.86
N THR A 200 -66.94 11.91 2.08
CA THR A 200 -67.17 11.23 0.80
C THR A 200 -66.39 11.87 -0.35
N ASP A 201 -66.29 13.20 -0.41
CA ASP A 201 -65.57 13.92 -1.46
C ASP A 201 -64.09 13.49 -1.51
N GLN A 202 -63.50 13.16 -0.36
CA GLN A 202 -62.13 12.66 -0.25
C GLN A 202 -61.99 11.13 -0.49
N ILE A 203 -63.04 10.46 -0.95
CA ILE A 203 -63.03 9.05 -1.39
C ILE A 203 -63.05 8.99 -2.93
N GLU A 204 -63.53 10.05 -3.59
CA GLU A 204 -63.67 10.13 -5.05
C GLU A 204 -62.44 10.71 -5.77
N GLU A 205 -61.41 11.15 -5.02
CA GLU A 205 -60.04 11.45 -5.49
C GLU A 205 -59.09 10.28 -5.25
#